data_AF-B7R8T2-F1
#
_entry.id   AF-B7R8T2-F1
#
_cell.length_a   1.000
_cell.length_b   1.000
_cell.length_c   1.000
_cell.angle_alpha   90.00
_cell.angle_beta   90.00
_cell.angle_gamma   90.00
#
_symmetry.space_group_name_H-M   'P 1'
#
loop_
_entity.id
_entity.type
_entity.pdbx_description
1 polymer ?
#
loop_
_entity_poly.entity_id
_entity_poly.type
_entity_poly.pdbx_seq_one_letter_code
_entity_poly.pdbx_strand_id
1 'polypeptide(L)'
;MEERTFEMELAGRKLVVQTGKVAQQANGAAWVKYGDTVVLVTACASKEPREGIDFFPLTVEYEERLYSIGKIPGGFIKREGKPSEKAILSARLIDRPIRPLFPEGYRNDVQVIATVLSVDPDAQPEIVAMIGSSVALSISDIPFNGPTGSVAVGLVDGKFVINPTYEQREKSLMHLVVSGTKDAIVMVEAGAKEVPEETILDAIVYAHQYIKQIVEFIEGIVKEVGVPKAEVVLHEIDKELEEKVRAYATEKIYNALRTPEKKERNDNLDKVEQEVLEHFKDEYPDNLADIDEVLYKIMKEQMRKMIKEEKIRVDGRGLDDISRYGAK
;
A
#
# COMPACT_ATOMS: atom_id res chain seq x y z
N MET A 1 -0.18 -15.51 -24.48
CA MET A 1 0.71 -16.19 -23.50
C MET A 1 0.16 -17.61 -23.31
N GLU A 2 0.97 -18.65 -23.10
CA GLU A 2 0.44 -19.99 -22.80
C GLU A 2 -0.16 -20.02 -21.38
N GLU A 3 -1.23 -20.81 -21.18
CA GLU A 3 -1.80 -21.01 -19.86
C GLU A 3 -0.80 -21.73 -18.94
N ARG A 4 -0.53 -21.14 -17.78
CA ARG A 4 0.34 -21.70 -16.74
C ARG A 4 -0.41 -21.76 -15.41
N THR A 5 -0.19 -22.82 -14.64
CA THR A 5 -0.81 -23.05 -13.34
C THR A 5 0.27 -23.36 -12.31
N PHE A 6 0.21 -22.65 -11.19
CA PHE A 6 1.14 -22.75 -10.07
C PHE A 6 0.36 -23.04 -8.80
N GLU A 7 0.91 -23.84 -7.90
CA GLU A 7 0.18 -24.32 -6.73
C GLU A 7 1.08 -24.38 -5.50
N MET A 8 0.54 -24.04 -4.33
CA MET A 8 1.16 -24.28 -3.04
C MET A 8 0.11 -24.68 -2.00
N GLU A 9 0.55 -25.31 -0.91
CA GLU A 9 -0.28 -25.50 0.27
C GLU A 9 -0.11 -24.31 1.22
N LEU A 10 -1.22 -23.67 1.59
CA LEU A 10 -1.25 -22.53 2.50
C LEU A 10 -2.31 -22.79 3.57
N ALA A 11 -1.88 -22.89 4.83
CA ALA A 11 -2.77 -23.10 5.98
C ALA A 11 -3.80 -24.25 5.79
N GLY A 12 -3.31 -25.39 5.28
CA GLY A 12 -4.11 -26.61 5.07
C GLY A 12 -5.07 -26.55 3.88
N ARG A 13 -4.96 -25.55 3.02
CA ARG A 13 -5.74 -25.42 1.78
C ARG A 13 -4.83 -25.16 0.60
N LYS A 14 -5.28 -25.58 -0.58
CA LYS A 14 -4.56 -25.36 -1.82
C LYS A 14 -4.76 -23.93 -2.30
N LEU A 15 -3.66 -23.20 -2.49
CA LEU A 15 -3.62 -21.94 -3.23
C LEU A 15 -3.15 -22.24 -4.65
N VAL A 16 -3.94 -21.85 -5.64
CA VAL A 16 -3.68 -22.06 -7.06
C VAL A 16 -3.69 -20.72 -7.77
N VAL A 17 -2.66 -20.45 -8.55
CA VAL A 17 -2.53 -19.25 -9.38
C VAL A 17 -2.45 -19.67 -10.84
N GLN A 18 -3.37 -19.16 -11.65
CA GLN A 18 -3.36 -19.36 -13.10
C GLN A 18 -3.17 -18.03 -13.83
N THR A 19 -2.37 -18.06 -14.89
CA THR A 19 -2.15 -16.90 -15.76
C THR A 19 -2.04 -17.33 -17.23
N GLY A 20 -2.09 -16.35 -18.15
CA GLY A 20 -1.97 -16.56 -19.60
C GLY A 20 -3.26 -16.99 -20.31
N LYS A 21 -4.34 -17.31 -19.59
CA LYS A 21 -5.63 -17.68 -20.19
C LYS A 21 -6.56 -16.48 -20.43
N VAL A 22 -6.83 -15.72 -19.38
CA VAL A 22 -7.80 -14.61 -19.35
C VAL A 22 -7.10 -13.26 -19.24
N ALA A 23 -7.79 -12.20 -19.67
CA ALA A 23 -7.33 -10.81 -19.56
C ALA A 23 -5.91 -10.55 -20.12
N GLN A 24 -5.54 -11.21 -21.22
CA GLN A 24 -4.19 -11.15 -21.83
C GLN A 24 -3.78 -9.77 -22.37
N GLN A 25 -4.68 -8.78 -22.33
CA GLN A 25 -4.38 -7.39 -22.71
C GLN A 25 -4.01 -6.50 -21.53
N ALA A 26 -4.21 -6.97 -20.28
CA ALA A 26 -3.71 -6.27 -19.10
C ALA A 26 -2.19 -6.43 -19.00
N ASN A 27 -1.51 -5.51 -18.32
CA ASN A 27 -0.07 -5.62 -18.03
C ASN A 27 0.22 -6.88 -17.21
N GLY A 28 -0.67 -7.21 -16.26
CA GLY A 28 -0.64 -8.46 -15.51
C GLY A 28 -2.02 -8.95 -15.14
N ALA A 29 -2.22 -10.27 -15.15
CA ALA A 29 -3.47 -10.90 -14.74
C ALA A 29 -3.22 -12.21 -13.98
N ALA A 30 -3.92 -12.37 -12.86
CA ALA A 30 -3.83 -13.53 -12.00
C ALA A 30 -5.24 -14.04 -11.67
N TRP A 31 -5.52 -15.29 -12.04
CA TRP A 31 -6.70 -16.01 -11.58
C TRP A 31 -6.30 -16.83 -10.37
N VAL A 32 -6.71 -16.40 -9.19
CA VAL A 32 -6.28 -17.01 -7.92
C VAL A 32 -7.45 -17.76 -7.31
N LYS A 33 -7.20 -19.03 -6.97
CA LYS A 33 -8.12 -19.91 -6.27
C LYS A 33 -7.52 -20.33 -4.93
N TYR A 34 -8.27 -20.20 -3.85
CA TYR A 34 -7.90 -20.68 -2.51
C TYR A 34 -9.10 -21.33 -1.84
N GLY A 35 -9.02 -22.62 -1.52
CA GLY A 35 -10.24 -23.41 -1.30
C GLY A 35 -11.09 -23.37 -2.56
N ASP A 36 -12.40 -23.08 -2.45
CA ASP A 36 -13.27 -22.81 -3.60
C ASP A 36 -13.50 -21.31 -3.89
N THR A 37 -12.87 -20.41 -3.13
CA THR A 37 -12.87 -18.98 -3.43
C THR A 37 -12.01 -18.69 -4.65
N VAL A 38 -12.54 -17.91 -5.59
CA VAL A 38 -11.87 -17.53 -6.84
C VAL A 38 -11.94 -16.03 -7.03
N VAL A 39 -10.80 -15.39 -7.26
CA VAL A 39 -10.68 -13.97 -7.59
C VAL A 39 -9.82 -13.81 -8.84
N LEU A 40 -10.33 -13.04 -9.81
CA LEU A 40 -9.53 -12.55 -10.94
C LEU A 40 -8.98 -11.18 -10.58
N VAL A 41 -7.66 -11.05 -10.57
CA VAL A 41 -6.99 -9.77 -10.34
C VAL A 41 -6.26 -9.35 -11.60
N THR A 42 -6.46 -8.09 -12.01
CA THR A 42 -5.79 -7.48 -13.16
C THR A 42 -5.08 -6.22 -12.72
N ALA A 43 -3.88 -6.00 -13.28
CA ALA A 43 -3.10 -4.80 -13.08
C ALA A 43 -2.82 -4.16 -14.44
N CYS A 44 -3.11 -2.86 -14.55
CA CYS A 44 -2.90 -2.07 -15.76
C CYS A 44 -2.14 -0.80 -15.39
N ALA A 45 -1.24 -0.36 -16.28
CA ALA A 45 -0.58 0.94 -16.17
C ALA A 45 -0.71 1.73 -17.47
N SER A 46 -0.82 3.06 -17.37
CA SER A 46 -0.67 3.94 -18.53
C SER A 46 0.77 3.86 -19.07
N LYS A 47 0.94 4.07 -20.37
CA LYS A 47 2.28 4.11 -20.99
C LYS A 47 3.09 5.31 -20.51
N GLU A 48 2.42 6.46 -20.40
CA GLU A 48 3.01 7.72 -19.97
C GLU A 48 2.21 8.30 -18.79
N PRO A 49 2.84 9.11 -17.92
CA PRO A 49 2.13 9.87 -16.90
C PRO A 49 1.24 10.96 -17.54
N ARG A 50 0.22 11.39 -16.80
CA ARG A 50 -0.59 12.56 -17.19
C ARG A 50 0.24 13.84 -17.09
N GLU A 51 0.04 14.76 -18.03
CA GLU A 51 0.70 16.06 -18.00
C GLU A 51 0.34 16.83 -16.72
N GLY A 52 1.35 17.37 -16.05
CA GLY A 52 1.20 18.16 -14.82
C GLY A 52 0.84 17.38 -13.56
N ILE A 53 0.89 16.04 -13.57
CA ILE A 53 0.63 15.25 -12.37
C ILE A 53 1.83 15.31 -11.40
N ASP A 54 1.55 15.62 -10.13
CA ASP A 54 2.55 15.77 -9.06
C ASP A 54 2.53 14.62 -8.05
N PHE A 55 1.53 13.74 -8.11
CA PHE A 55 1.35 12.60 -7.21
C PHE A 55 1.32 11.26 -7.96
N PHE A 56 1.39 10.15 -7.23
CA PHE A 56 1.25 8.79 -7.79
C PHE A 56 -0.23 8.33 -7.82
N PRO A 57 -0.86 8.25 -9.00
CA PRO A 57 -2.26 7.85 -9.16
C PRO A 57 -2.44 6.32 -9.18
N LEU A 58 -2.38 5.70 -8.00
CA LEU A 58 -2.83 4.31 -7.82
C LEU A 58 -4.31 4.27 -7.45
N THR A 59 -5.09 3.50 -8.23
CA THR A 59 -6.49 3.16 -7.96
C THR A 59 -6.62 1.65 -7.76
N VAL A 60 -7.29 1.26 -6.68
CA VAL A 60 -7.62 -0.14 -6.40
C VAL A 60 -9.12 -0.32 -6.30
N GLU A 61 -9.65 -1.26 -7.07
CA GLU A 61 -11.06 -1.62 -7.09
C GLU A 61 -11.24 -3.07 -6.67
N TYR A 62 -12.21 -3.31 -5.79
CA TYR A 62 -12.59 -4.64 -5.35
C TYR A 62 -14.08 -4.83 -5.63
N GLU A 63 -14.40 -5.76 -6.53
CA GLU A 63 -15.75 -6.00 -7.01
C GLU A 63 -16.28 -7.34 -6.50
N GLU A 64 -17.32 -7.28 -5.66
CA GLU A 64 -18.08 -8.46 -5.25
C GLU A 64 -19.23 -8.69 -6.23
N ARG A 65 -19.17 -9.76 -7.02
CA ARG A 65 -20.27 -10.15 -7.91
C ARG A 65 -21.24 -11.07 -7.19
N LEU A 66 -22.55 -10.82 -7.27
CA LEU A 66 -23.52 -11.62 -6.50
C LEU A 66 -23.65 -13.06 -7.01
N TYR A 67 -23.29 -13.29 -8.28
CA TYR A 67 -23.18 -14.65 -8.81
C TYR A 67 -22.09 -15.48 -8.10
N SER A 68 -21.10 -14.85 -7.46
CA SER A 68 -20.02 -15.57 -6.77
C SER A 68 -20.52 -16.41 -5.59
N ILE A 69 -21.72 -16.09 -5.09
CA ILE A 69 -22.45 -16.82 -4.06
C ILE A 69 -23.78 -17.39 -4.58
N GLY A 70 -23.94 -17.52 -5.90
CA GLY A 70 -25.15 -18.07 -6.53
C GLY A 70 -26.40 -17.20 -6.38
N LYS A 71 -26.27 -15.89 -6.17
CA LYS A 71 -27.40 -14.96 -6.01
C LYS A 71 -27.56 -14.05 -7.22
N ILE A 72 -28.81 -13.75 -7.56
CA ILE A 72 -29.18 -12.72 -8.54
C ILE A 72 -29.27 -11.37 -7.81
N PRO A 73 -28.71 -10.27 -8.35
CA PRO A 73 -28.86 -8.95 -7.75
C PRO A 73 -30.32 -8.56 -7.52
N GLY A 74 -30.60 -8.08 -6.31
CA GLY A 74 -31.92 -7.60 -5.93
C GLY A 74 -32.29 -6.26 -6.59
N GLY A 75 -33.52 -5.80 -6.35
CA GLY A 75 -34.02 -4.52 -6.86
C GLY A 75 -34.49 -4.56 -8.32
N PHE A 76 -34.90 -3.39 -8.84
CA PHE A 76 -35.51 -3.28 -10.17
C PHE A 76 -34.50 -3.49 -11.32
N ILE A 77 -33.28 -2.95 -11.17
CA ILE A 77 -32.25 -2.96 -12.22
C ILE A 77 -31.57 -4.34 -12.34
N LYS A 78 -31.62 -5.18 -11.29
CA LYS A 78 -31.00 -6.52 -11.23
C LYS A 78 -29.51 -6.52 -11.65
N ARG A 79 -28.76 -5.50 -11.22
CA ARG A 79 -27.34 -5.32 -11.50
C ARG A 79 -26.61 -4.86 -10.24
N GLU A 80 -25.36 -5.27 -10.07
CA GLU A 80 -24.49 -4.69 -9.04
C GLU A 80 -24.27 -3.20 -9.29
N GLY A 81 -24.45 -2.41 -8.24
CA GLY A 81 -24.33 -0.95 -8.26
C GLY A 81 -22.96 -0.48 -7.78
N LYS A 82 -22.96 0.59 -6.99
CA LYS A 82 -21.75 1.11 -6.34
C LYS A 82 -21.16 0.07 -5.37
N PRO A 83 -19.83 0.08 -5.16
CA PRO A 83 -19.18 -0.78 -4.17
C PRO A 83 -19.81 -0.63 -2.77
N SER A 84 -19.91 -1.75 -2.06
CA SER A 84 -20.31 -1.77 -0.65
C SER A 84 -19.21 -1.21 0.26
N GLU A 85 -19.52 -0.87 1.50
CA GLU A 85 -18.51 -0.48 2.49
C GLU A 85 -17.44 -1.57 2.66
N LYS A 86 -17.86 -2.84 2.73
CA LYS A 86 -16.93 -3.97 2.82
C LYS A 86 -16.01 -4.05 1.60
N ALA A 87 -16.54 -3.84 0.40
CA ALA A 87 -15.74 -3.83 -0.83
C ALA A 87 -14.72 -2.69 -0.82
N ILE A 88 -15.10 -1.49 -0.35
CA ILE A 88 -14.18 -0.35 -0.19
C ILE A 88 -13.08 -0.67 0.83
N LEU A 89 -13.42 -1.26 1.97
CA LEU A 89 -12.44 -1.68 2.97
C LEU A 89 -11.47 -2.75 2.42
N SER A 90 -11.98 -3.70 1.62
CA SER A 90 -11.17 -4.73 0.96
C SER A 90 -10.22 -4.13 -0.08
N ALA A 91 -10.69 -3.15 -0.86
CA ALA A 91 -9.83 -2.39 -1.77
C ALA A 91 -8.72 -1.65 -1.01
N ARG A 92 -9.02 -1.06 0.16
CA ARG A 92 -8.00 -0.42 1.01
C ARG A 92 -7.01 -1.41 1.62
N LEU A 93 -7.44 -2.63 1.94
CA LEU A 93 -6.53 -3.71 2.39
C LEU A 93 -5.53 -4.08 1.31
N ILE A 94 -5.92 -4.03 0.03
CA ILE A 94 -5.03 -4.27 -1.11
C ILE A 94 -4.12 -3.05 -1.35
N ASP A 95 -4.68 -1.82 -1.35
CA ASP A 95 -3.97 -0.58 -1.67
C ASP A 95 -2.80 -0.29 -0.71
N ARG A 96 -3.08 -0.34 0.61
CA ARG A 96 -2.11 0.04 1.65
C ARG A 96 -0.75 -0.69 1.55
N PRO A 97 -0.69 -2.02 1.39
CA PRO A 97 0.59 -2.72 1.30
C PRO A 97 1.31 -2.55 -0.04
N ILE A 98 0.59 -2.32 -1.16
CA ILE A 98 1.25 -2.21 -2.48
C ILE A 98 1.71 -0.78 -2.77
N ARG A 99 0.98 0.25 -2.29
CA ARG A 99 1.28 1.67 -2.56
C ARG A 99 2.72 2.09 -2.24
N PRO A 100 3.31 1.76 -1.08
CA PRO A 100 4.67 2.20 -0.75
C PRO A 100 5.76 1.42 -1.52
N LEU A 101 5.40 0.39 -2.29
CA LEU A 101 6.34 -0.43 -3.05
C LEU A 101 6.52 0.02 -4.50
N PHE A 102 5.82 1.07 -4.92
CA PHE A 102 6.12 1.72 -6.18
C PHE A 102 7.32 2.66 -6.02
N PRO A 103 8.20 2.79 -7.02
CA PRO A 103 9.34 3.71 -6.96
C PRO A 103 8.90 5.15 -6.65
N GLU A 104 9.66 5.84 -5.80
CA GLU A 104 9.44 7.27 -5.52
C GLU A 104 9.55 8.07 -6.82
N GLY A 105 8.58 8.95 -7.09
CA GLY A 105 8.52 9.72 -8.34
C GLY A 105 7.84 9.01 -9.52
N TYR A 106 7.44 7.74 -9.38
CA TYR A 106 6.63 7.08 -10.41
C TYR A 106 5.22 7.68 -10.47
N ARG A 107 4.81 8.12 -11.66
CA ARG A 107 3.61 8.98 -11.86
C ARG A 107 2.60 8.45 -12.89
N ASN A 108 2.84 7.27 -13.46
CA ASN A 108 1.89 6.63 -14.37
C ASN A 108 0.61 6.21 -13.61
N ASP A 109 -0.53 6.29 -14.30
CA ASP A 109 -1.81 5.78 -13.79
C ASP A 109 -1.74 4.27 -13.66
N VAL A 110 -1.86 3.77 -12.43
CA VAL A 110 -1.90 2.34 -12.14
C VAL A 110 -3.27 1.97 -11.60
N GLN A 111 -3.90 0.97 -12.21
CA GLN A 111 -5.18 0.43 -11.77
C GLN A 111 -5.02 -1.05 -11.43
N VAL A 112 -5.50 -1.43 -10.25
CA VAL A 112 -5.61 -2.84 -9.84
C VAL A 112 -7.08 -3.14 -9.60
N ILE A 113 -7.64 -4.09 -10.34
CA ILE A 113 -9.03 -4.52 -10.20
C ILE A 113 -9.06 -5.97 -9.75
N ALA A 114 -9.68 -6.23 -8.60
CA ALA A 114 -9.93 -7.56 -8.06
C ALA A 114 -11.43 -7.89 -8.14
N THR A 115 -11.80 -8.81 -9.02
CA THR A 115 -13.19 -9.25 -9.20
C THR A 115 -13.39 -10.62 -8.57
N VAL A 116 -14.28 -10.71 -7.59
CA VAL A 116 -14.63 -11.97 -6.90
C VAL A 116 -15.60 -12.77 -7.78
N LEU A 117 -15.18 -13.98 -8.15
CA LEU A 117 -15.89 -14.84 -9.09
C LEU A 117 -16.60 -16.02 -8.41
N SER A 118 -16.05 -16.51 -7.30
CA SER A 118 -16.65 -17.55 -6.46
C SER A 118 -16.21 -17.37 -5.02
N VAL A 119 -17.07 -17.70 -4.06
CA VAL A 119 -16.77 -17.57 -2.63
C VAL A 119 -17.06 -18.87 -1.90
N ASP A 120 -16.00 -19.41 -1.30
CA ASP A 120 -16.04 -20.36 -0.20
C ASP A 120 -16.05 -19.59 1.13
N PRO A 121 -17.06 -19.78 2.01
CA PRO A 121 -17.12 -19.11 3.31
C PRO A 121 -15.88 -19.31 4.18
N ASP A 122 -15.13 -20.40 3.99
CA ASP A 122 -13.93 -20.70 4.76
C ASP A 122 -12.65 -20.08 4.19
N ALA A 123 -12.71 -19.50 2.98
CA ALA A 123 -11.59 -18.85 2.31
C ALA A 123 -11.92 -17.39 1.98
N GLN A 124 -11.49 -16.47 2.84
CA GLN A 124 -11.79 -15.04 2.73
C GLN A 124 -11.31 -14.43 1.39
N PRO A 125 -12.22 -13.93 0.52
CA PRO A 125 -11.87 -13.43 -0.81
C PRO A 125 -10.96 -12.21 -0.79
N GLU A 126 -11.00 -11.39 0.25
CA GLU A 126 -10.10 -10.25 0.43
C GLU A 126 -8.62 -10.68 0.54
N ILE A 127 -8.31 -11.80 1.21
CA ILE A 127 -6.95 -12.33 1.31
C ILE A 127 -6.49 -12.88 -0.05
N VAL A 128 -7.39 -13.57 -0.75
CA VAL A 128 -7.12 -14.09 -2.11
C VAL A 128 -6.84 -12.95 -3.08
N ALA A 129 -7.59 -11.85 -2.98
CA ALA A 129 -7.39 -10.66 -3.79
C ALA A 129 -6.07 -9.94 -3.48
N MET A 130 -5.65 -9.86 -2.21
CA MET A 130 -4.36 -9.29 -1.84
C MET A 130 -3.19 -10.12 -2.38
N ILE A 131 -3.28 -11.44 -2.35
CA ILE A 131 -2.26 -12.31 -2.97
C ILE A 131 -2.31 -12.14 -4.49
N GLY A 132 -3.49 -12.09 -5.08
CA GLY A 132 -3.66 -11.92 -6.53
C GLY A 132 -3.15 -10.58 -7.07
N SER A 133 -3.29 -9.48 -6.32
CA SER A 133 -2.73 -8.18 -6.72
C SER A 133 -1.20 -8.21 -6.71
N SER A 134 -0.62 -8.84 -5.69
CA SER A 134 0.82 -9.07 -5.60
C SER A 134 1.33 -9.88 -6.80
N VAL A 135 0.65 -10.98 -7.16
CA VAL A 135 0.99 -11.75 -8.37
C VAL A 135 0.87 -10.89 -9.62
N ALA A 136 -0.29 -10.26 -9.86
CA ALA A 136 -0.57 -9.52 -11.08
C ALA A 136 0.45 -8.39 -11.31
N LEU A 137 0.78 -7.61 -10.28
CA LEU A 137 1.82 -6.58 -10.35
C LEU A 137 3.21 -7.19 -10.59
N SER A 138 3.52 -8.29 -9.90
CA SER A 138 4.86 -8.88 -9.95
C SER A 138 5.17 -9.53 -11.30
N ILE A 139 4.19 -10.15 -11.96
CA ILE A 139 4.39 -10.74 -13.31
C ILE A 139 4.31 -9.71 -14.44
N SER A 140 3.79 -8.52 -14.17
CA SER A 140 3.65 -7.44 -15.15
C SER A 140 4.96 -6.69 -15.42
N ASP A 141 4.95 -5.80 -16.41
CA ASP A 141 6.02 -4.84 -16.68
C ASP A 141 5.95 -3.61 -15.74
N ILE A 142 4.93 -3.48 -14.90
CA ILE A 142 4.77 -2.33 -14.00
C ILE A 142 5.90 -2.33 -12.95
N PRO A 143 6.63 -1.21 -12.78
CA PRO A 143 7.67 -1.06 -11.75
C PRO A 143 7.08 -1.25 -10.35
N PHE A 144 7.49 -2.31 -9.65
CA PHE A 144 6.94 -2.70 -8.36
C PHE A 144 7.97 -3.45 -7.53
N ASN A 145 8.29 -2.94 -6.33
CA ASN A 145 9.28 -3.49 -5.40
C ASN A 145 8.68 -4.54 -4.44
N GLY A 146 7.75 -5.35 -4.94
CA GLY A 146 7.22 -6.53 -4.24
C GLY A 146 8.04 -7.80 -4.54
N PRO A 147 7.42 -8.99 -4.47
CA PRO A 147 6.01 -9.25 -4.15
C PRO A 147 5.71 -9.07 -2.66
N THR A 148 4.42 -8.94 -2.34
CA THR A 148 3.90 -9.07 -0.97
C THR A 148 3.18 -10.41 -0.78
N GLY A 149 3.23 -10.94 0.44
CA GLY A 149 2.33 -11.99 0.91
C GLY A 149 1.33 -11.41 1.91
N SER A 150 0.16 -12.03 2.03
CA SER A 150 -0.88 -11.58 2.96
C SER A 150 -1.62 -12.76 3.57
N VAL A 151 -1.91 -12.67 4.87
CA VAL A 151 -2.66 -13.69 5.62
C VAL A 151 -3.57 -13.04 6.65
N ALA A 152 -4.65 -13.74 7.01
CA ALA A 152 -5.43 -13.44 8.20
C ALA A 152 -4.98 -14.34 9.37
N VAL A 153 -4.94 -13.81 10.59
CA VAL A 153 -4.63 -14.55 11.81
C VAL A 153 -5.76 -14.40 12.81
N GLY A 154 -6.26 -15.54 13.30
CA GLY A 154 -7.18 -15.63 14.42
C GLY A 154 -6.49 -16.14 15.68
N LEU A 155 -7.12 -15.90 16.84
CA LEU A 155 -6.74 -16.48 18.13
C LEU A 155 -7.92 -17.31 18.65
N VAL A 156 -7.84 -18.63 18.50
CA VAL A 156 -8.91 -19.58 18.85
C VAL A 156 -8.37 -20.53 19.92
N ASP A 157 -9.06 -20.61 21.05
CA ASP A 157 -8.67 -21.45 22.20
C ASP A 157 -7.18 -21.24 22.61
N GLY A 158 -6.73 -19.98 22.58
CA GLY A 158 -5.36 -19.59 22.91
C GLY A 158 -4.30 -19.92 21.85
N LYS A 159 -4.69 -20.32 20.64
CA LYS A 159 -3.77 -20.69 19.54
C LYS A 159 -3.96 -19.79 18.32
N PHE A 160 -2.84 -19.45 17.67
CA PHE A 160 -2.87 -18.74 16.40
C PHE A 160 -3.32 -19.66 15.27
N VAL A 161 -4.27 -19.18 14.47
CA VAL A 161 -4.81 -19.89 13.30
C VAL A 161 -4.65 -18.99 12.07
N ILE A 162 -3.89 -19.45 11.08
CA ILE A 162 -3.74 -18.75 9.80
C ILE A 162 -4.96 -19.06 8.92
N ASN A 163 -5.49 -18.01 8.26
CA ASN A 163 -6.64 -18.06 7.38
C ASN A 163 -7.79 -18.91 7.99
N PRO A 164 -8.29 -18.51 9.18
CA PRO A 164 -9.27 -19.29 9.94
C PRO A 164 -10.55 -19.51 9.14
N THR A 165 -11.17 -20.69 9.30
CA THR A 165 -12.51 -21.00 8.76
C THR A 165 -13.57 -20.04 9.29
N TYR A 166 -14.77 -20.05 8.70
CA TYR A 166 -15.91 -19.29 9.21
C TYR A 166 -16.17 -19.59 10.71
N GLU A 167 -16.27 -20.87 11.08
CA GLU A 167 -16.50 -21.28 12.47
C GLU A 167 -15.37 -20.86 13.43
N GLN A 168 -14.12 -20.91 12.96
CA GLN A 168 -12.97 -20.46 13.75
C GLN A 168 -12.98 -18.95 13.96
N ARG A 169 -13.39 -18.16 12.94
CA ARG A 169 -13.52 -16.70 13.07
C ARG A 169 -14.59 -16.31 14.09
N GLU A 170 -15.70 -17.03 14.17
CA GLU A 170 -16.75 -16.76 15.18
C GLU A 170 -16.24 -16.95 16.61
N LYS A 171 -15.37 -17.94 16.84
CA LYS A 171 -14.76 -18.24 18.14
C LYS A 171 -13.51 -17.41 18.43
N SER A 172 -13.00 -16.68 17.45
CA SER A 172 -11.74 -15.97 17.58
C SER A 172 -11.85 -14.75 18.51
N LEU A 173 -10.80 -14.55 19.29
CA LEU A 173 -10.61 -13.33 20.10
C LEU A 173 -9.87 -12.22 19.33
N MET A 174 -9.36 -12.53 18.14
CA MET A 174 -8.55 -11.63 17.32
C MET A 174 -8.86 -11.83 15.83
N HIS A 175 -8.86 -10.76 15.06
CA HIS A 175 -8.82 -10.79 13.62
C HIS A 175 -7.73 -9.82 13.16
N LEU A 176 -6.64 -10.38 12.66
CA LEU A 176 -5.47 -9.65 12.24
C LEU A 176 -5.19 -9.94 10.77
N VAL A 177 -5.21 -8.94 9.90
CA VAL A 177 -4.72 -9.05 8.52
C VAL A 177 -3.33 -8.46 8.47
N VAL A 178 -2.36 -9.27 8.05
CA VAL A 178 -0.96 -8.87 7.95
C VAL A 178 -0.50 -9.02 6.52
N SER A 179 0.19 -8.01 6.02
CA SER A 179 0.83 -8.03 4.70
C SER A 179 2.25 -7.52 4.78
N GLY A 180 3.15 -8.15 4.03
CA GLY A 180 4.57 -7.80 4.05
C GLY A 180 5.33 -8.36 2.86
N THR A 181 6.57 -7.90 2.71
CA THR A 181 7.56 -8.50 1.82
C THR A 181 8.30 -9.63 2.54
N LYS A 182 9.28 -10.23 1.86
CA LYS A 182 10.19 -11.20 2.47
C LYS A 182 10.89 -10.66 3.72
N ASP A 183 11.20 -9.36 3.72
CA ASP A 183 12.06 -8.75 4.72
C ASP A 183 11.29 -7.99 5.80
N ALA A 184 10.15 -7.39 5.46
CA ALA A 184 9.45 -6.49 6.37
C ALA A 184 7.93 -6.61 6.29
N ILE A 185 7.28 -6.35 7.43
CA ILE A 185 5.84 -6.10 7.50
C ILE A 185 5.56 -4.69 6.97
N VAL A 186 4.60 -4.58 6.05
CA VAL A 186 4.23 -3.31 5.41
C VAL A 186 2.89 -2.81 5.96
N MET A 187 1.95 -3.71 6.25
CA MET A 187 0.61 -3.35 6.69
C MET A 187 0.07 -4.34 7.72
N VAL A 188 -0.59 -3.78 8.73
CA VAL A 188 -1.36 -4.51 9.73
C VAL A 188 -2.73 -3.83 9.86
N GLU A 189 -3.79 -4.64 9.84
CA GLU A 189 -5.15 -4.25 10.21
C GLU A 189 -5.63 -5.22 11.29
N ALA A 190 -6.13 -4.71 12.41
CA ALA A 190 -6.42 -5.52 13.59
C ALA A 190 -7.76 -5.15 14.25
N GLY A 191 -8.51 -6.18 14.65
CA GLY A 191 -9.57 -6.09 15.65
C GLY A 191 -9.38 -7.18 16.69
N ALA A 192 -9.44 -6.85 17.98
CA ALA A 192 -9.22 -7.81 19.05
C ALA A 192 -10.11 -7.55 20.27
N LYS A 193 -10.43 -8.61 21.01
CA LYS A 193 -11.22 -8.57 22.26
C LYS A 193 -10.28 -8.53 23.47
N GLU A 194 -9.71 -7.36 23.74
CA GLU A 194 -8.80 -7.11 24.88
C GLU A 194 -7.62 -8.10 24.94
N VAL A 195 -7.08 -8.46 23.77
CA VAL A 195 -5.93 -9.36 23.65
C VAL A 195 -4.65 -8.60 24.04
N PRO A 196 -3.75 -9.18 24.86
CA PRO A 196 -2.51 -8.52 25.27
C PRO A 196 -1.62 -8.13 24.10
N GLU A 197 -0.89 -7.02 24.23
CA GLU A 197 -0.02 -6.47 23.19
C GLU A 197 1.06 -7.47 22.73
N GLU A 198 1.66 -8.20 23.67
CA GLU A 198 2.66 -9.23 23.37
C GLU A 198 2.08 -10.33 22.46
N THR A 199 0.84 -10.76 22.72
CA THR A 199 0.14 -11.75 21.90
C THR A 199 -0.14 -11.24 20.49
N ILE A 200 -0.48 -9.95 20.33
CA ILE A 200 -0.65 -9.33 19.01
C ILE A 200 0.69 -9.30 18.25
N LEU A 201 1.78 -8.95 18.94
CA LEU A 201 3.12 -8.92 18.33
C LEU A 201 3.55 -10.32 17.89
N ASP A 202 3.36 -11.34 18.73
CA ASP A 202 3.64 -12.72 18.40
C ASP A 202 2.81 -13.20 17.19
N ALA A 203 1.55 -12.78 17.09
CA ALA A 203 0.70 -13.07 15.94
C ALA A 203 1.23 -12.44 14.63
N ILE A 204 1.75 -11.21 14.69
CA ILE A 204 2.39 -10.55 13.53
C ILE A 204 3.64 -11.31 13.09
N VAL A 205 4.49 -11.71 14.03
CA VAL A 205 5.70 -12.50 13.74
C VAL A 205 5.34 -13.85 13.16
N TYR A 206 4.33 -14.53 13.71
CA TYR A 206 3.81 -15.79 13.20
C TYR A 206 3.25 -15.63 11.77
N ALA A 207 2.50 -14.54 11.50
CA ALA A 207 2.02 -14.24 10.15
C ALA A 207 3.17 -14.07 9.14
N HIS A 208 4.26 -13.40 9.54
CA HIS A 208 5.39 -13.12 8.65
C HIS A 208 6.04 -14.39 8.10
N GLN A 209 6.02 -15.49 8.88
CA GLN A 209 6.55 -16.78 8.42
C GLN A 209 5.79 -17.31 7.19
N TYR A 210 4.47 -17.20 7.19
CA TYR A 210 3.63 -17.60 6.05
C TYR A 210 3.72 -16.62 4.89
N ILE A 211 3.83 -15.32 5.20
CA ILE A 211 4.05 -14.27 4.18
C ILE A 211 5.33 -14.56 3.40
N LYS A 212 6.43 -14.97 4.04
CA LYS A 212 7.68 -15.33 3.36
C LYS A 212 7.50 -16.51 2.40
N GLN A 213 6.72 -17.53 2.78
CA GLN A 213 6.41 -18.67 1.90
C GLN A 213 5.59 -18.25 0.68
N ILE A 214 4.59 -17.38 0.88
CA ILE A 214 3.79 -16.83 -0.23
C ILE A 214 4.68 -15.99 -1.16
N VAL A 215 5.55 -15.15 -0.61
CA VAL A 215 6.50 -14.34 -1.38
C VAL A 215 7.43 -15.23 -2.22
N GLU A 216 8.01 -16.27 -1.63
CA GLU A 216 8.86 -17.22 -2.34
C GLU A 216 8.11 -17.94 -3.48
N PHE A 217 6.86 -18.32 -3.23
CA PHE A 217 5.99 -18.89 -4.26
C PHE A 217 5.77 -17.91 -5.43
N ILE A 218 5.44 -16.65 -5.13
CA ILE A 218 5.24 -15.61 -6.16
C ILE A 218 6.55 -15.32 -6.91
N GLU A 219 7.70 -15.25 -6.22
CA GLU A 219 9.03 -15.13 -6.84
C GLU A 219 9.28 -16.29 -7.84
N GLY A 220 8.85 -17.51 -7.50
CA GLY A 220 8.87 -18.66 -8.41
C GLY A 220 8.05 -18.44 -9.68
N ILE A 221 6.83 -17.91 -9.54
CA ILE A 221 5.97 -17.55 -10.68
C ILE A 221 6.65 -16.49 -11.56
N VAL A 222 7.17 -15.43 -10.95
CA VAL A 222 7.84 -14.33 -11.69
C VAL A 222 9.03 -14.86 -12.50
N LYS A 223 9.80 -15.82 -11.98
CA LYS A 223 10.91 -16.43 -12.73
C LYS A 223 10.45 -17.16 -13.99
N GLU A 224 9.26 -17.76 -13.97
CA GLU A 224 8.77 -18.55 -15.11
C GLU A 224 7.99 -17.72 -16.14
N VAL A 225 7.20 -16.74 -15.69
CA VAL A 225 6.25 -16.02 -16.57
C VAL A 225 6.32 -14.49 -16.45
N GLY A 226 7.13 -13.97 -15.52
CA GLY A 226 7.29 -12.53 -15.36
C GLY A 226 7.94 -11.88 -16.58
N VAL A 227 7.54 -10.66 -16.87
CA VAL A 227 8.16 -9.86 -17.93
C VAL A 227 9.14 -8.82 -17.34
N PRO A 228 10.11 -8.33 -18.13
CA PRO A 228 10.99 -7.24 -17.69
C PRO A 228 10.19 -6.02 -17.24
N LYS A 229 10.63 -5.40 -16.14
CA LYS A 229 10.02 -4.15 -15.65
C LYS A 229 10.31 -3.02 -16.63
N ALA A 230 9.31 -2.18 -16.85
CA ALA A 230 9.44 -0.94 -17.60
C ALA A 230 10.48 -0.04 -16.93
N GLU A 231 11.19 0.71 -17.76
CA GLU A 231 12.13 1.72 -17.28
C GLU A 231 11.37 2.83 -16.55
N VAL A 232 11.86 3.21 -15.38
CA VAL A 232 11.28 4.28 -14.58
C VAL A 232 12.01 5.56 -14.96
N VAL A 233 11.36 6.42 -15.75
CA VAL A 233 11.87 7.77 -16.01
C VAL A 233 11.50 8.65 -14.81
N LEU A 234 12.46 8.87 -13.93
CA LEU A 234 12.29 9.76 -12.78
C LEU A 234 12.67 11.19 -13.16
N HIS A 235 11.91 12.13 -12.61
CA HIS A 235 12.28 13.54 -12.66
C HIS A 235 13.48 13.79 -11.75
N GLU A 236 14.59 14.25 -12.32
CA GLU A 236 15.78 14.63 -11.57
C GLU A 236 15.87 16.16 -11.49
N ILE A 237 16.08 16.66 -10.27
CA ILE A 237 16.32 18.08 -10.02
C ILE A 237 17.79 18.38 -10.34
N ASP A 238 18.04 19.54 -10.96
CA ASP A 238 19.39 20.02 -11.18
C ASP A 238 20.17 20.12 -9.86
N LYS A 239 21.37 19.52 -9.82
CA LYS A 239 22.15 19.41 -8.59
C LYS A 239 22.66 20.76 -8.10
N GLU A 240 23.02 21.66 -9.02
CA GLU A 240 23.51 22.99 -8.65
C GLU A 240 22.37 23.82 -8.04
N LEU A 241 21.17 23.75 -8.62
CA LEU A 241 19.96 24.33 -8.06
C LEU A 241 19.68 23.79 -6.66
N GLU A 242 19.67 22.46 -6.49
CA GLU A 242 19.42 21.83 -5.19
C GLU A 242 20.42 22.31 -4.12
N GLU A 243 21.72 22.37 -4.45
CA GLU A 243 22.76 22.85 -3.55
C GLU A 243 22.56 24.31 -3.14
N LYS A 244 22.25 25.21 -4.10
CA LYS A 244 21.99 26.63 -3.83
C LYS A 244 20.77 26.83 -2.95
N VAL A 245 19.65 26.17 -3.26
CA VAL A 245 18.41 26.23 -2.47
C VAL A 245 18.65 25.71 -1.06
N ARG A 246 19.36 24.58 -0.90
CA ARG A 246 19.72 24.03 0.41
C ARG A 246 20.58 24.99 1.22
N ALA A 247 21.58 25.63 0.62
CA ALA A 247 22.42 26.59 1.30
C ALA A 247 21.63 27.81 1.82
N TYR A 248 20.63 28.27 1.05
CA TYR A 248 19.82 29.44 1.40
C TYR A 248 18.68 29.14 2.39
N ALA A 249 17.96 28.02 2.20
CA ALA A 249 16.69 27.76 2.86
C ALA A 249 16.81 26.90 4.13
N THR A 250 17.86 26.09 4.30
CA THR A 250 17.91 25.07 5.36
C THR A 250 17.77 25.66 6.77
N GLU A 251 18.53 26.71 7.08
CA GLU A 251 18.48 27.34 8.40
C GLU A 251 17.14 28.07 8.63
N LYS A 252 16.59 28.69 7.58
CA LYS A 252 15.29 29.39 7.64
C LYS A 252 14.15 28.42 7.94
N ILE A 253 14.10 27.29 7.22
CA ILE A 253 13.13 26.21 7.46
C ILE A 253 13.31 25.64 8.86
N TYR A 254 14.55 25.38 9.28
CA TYR A 254 14.82 24.87 10.63
C TYR A 254 14.28 25.80 11.72
N ASN A 255 14.49 27.12 11.59
CA ASN A 255 13.97 28.10 12.53
C ASN A 255 12.44 28.17 12.51
N ALA A 256 11.82 28.14 11.33
CA ALA A 256 10.36 28.15 11.19
C ALA A 256 9.71 26.90 11.83
N LEU A 257 10.31 25.72 11.67
CA LEU A 257 9.79 24.47 12.23
C LEU A 257 9.77 24.43 13.76
N ARG A 258 10.59 25.27 14.43
CA ARG A 258 10.64 25.37 15.89
C ARG A 258 9.55 26.28 16.47
N THR A 259 8.73 26.92 15.64
CA THR A 259 7.51 27.60 16.10
C THR A 259 6.51 26.57 16.62
N PRO A 260 6.14 26.55 17.91
CA PRO A 260 5.28 25.50 18.46
C PRO A 260 3.83 25.59 17.96
N GLU A 261 3.30 26.81 17.85
CA GLU A 261 1.93 27.07 17.41
C GLU A 261 1.78 26.73 15.92
N LYS A 262 0.75 25.95 15.58
CA LYS A 262 0.62 25.36 14.25
C LYS A 262 0.37 26.41 13.17
N LYS A 263 -0.50 27.39 13.43
CA LYS A 263 -0.85 28.40 12.44
C LYS A 263 0.36 29.29 12.17
N GLU A 264 1.01 29.80 13.21
CA GLU A 264 2.21 30.61 13.12
C GLU A 264 3.36 29.86 12.44
N ARG A 265 3.54 28.56 12.74
CA ARG A 265 4.54 27.72 12.05
C ARG A 265 4.27 27.63 10.56
N ASN A 266 3.02 27.38 10.16
CA ASN A 266 2.65 27.33 8.75
C ASN A 266 2.86 28.70 8.08
N ASP A 267 2.40 29.78 8.70
CA ASP A 267 2.58 31.14 8.18
C ASP A 267 4.09 31.49 8.04
N ASN A 268 4.96 30.99 8.93
CA ASN A 268 6.40 31.18 8.84
C ASN A 268 7.03 30.32 7.73
N LEU A 269 6.57 29.09 7.53
CA LEU A 269 7.03 28.24 6.42
C LEU A 269 6.63 28.83 5.08
N ASP A 270 5.38 29.29 4.92
CA ASP A 270 4.88 29.92 3.70
C ASP A 270 5.68 31.20 3.37
N LYS A 271 6.07 31.98 4.38
CA LYS A 271 6.95 33.15 4.18
C LYS A 271 8.34 32.77 3.70
N VAL A 272 8.92 31.71 4.26
CA VAL A 272 10.24 31.21 3.84
C VAL A 272 10.16 30.70 2.40
N GLU A 273 9.10 29.97 2.04
CA GLU A 273 8.85 29.49 0.68
C GLU A 273 8.77 30.66 -0.30
N GLN A 274 7.93 31.67 -0.02
CA GLN A 274 7.83 32.87 -0.86
C GLN A 274 9.16 33.63 -0.98
N GLU A 275 9.91 33.74 0.13
CA GLU A 275 11.22 34.40 0.13
C GLU A 275 12.22 33.67 -0.76
N VAL A 276 12.26 32.33 -0.69
CA VAL A 276 13.15 31.51 -1.50
C VAL A 276 12.77 31.57 -2.97
N LEU A 277 11.47 31.45 -3.29
CA LEU A 277 10.98 31.56 -4.66
C LEU A 277 11.31 32.93 -5.26
N GLU A 278 11.09 34.02 -4.53
CA GLU A 278 11.42 35.38 -4.97
C GLU A 278 12.94 35.58 -5.16
N HIS A 279 13.77 34.92 -4.34
CA HIS A 279 15.23 34.98 -4.47
C HIS A 279 15.75 34.30 -5.74
N PHE A 280 15.16 33.16 -6.11
CA PHE A 280 15.63 32.34 -7.23
C PHE A 280 14.84 32.55 -8.53
N LYS A 281 13.72 33.28 -8.54
CA LYS A 281 12.87 33.45 -9.74
C LYS A 281 13.59 34.01 -10.97
N ASP A 282 14.57 34.89 -10.76
CA ASP A 282 15.27 35.56 -11.87
C ASP A 282 16.41 34.67 -12.42
N GLU A 283 16.98 33.82 -11.57
CA GLU A 283 18.05 32.87 -11.93
C GLU A 283 17.48 31.56 -12.50
N TYR A 284 16.31 31.14 -12.02
CA TYR A 284 15.65 29.87 -12.35
C TYR A 284 14.13 30.03 -12.59
N PRO A 285 13.70 30.84 -13.57
CA PRO A 285 12.28 31.13 -13.81
C PRO A 285 11.43 29.91 -14.19
N ASP A 286 12.04 28.90 -14.83
CA ASP A 286 11.35 27.70 -15.32
C ASP A 286 11.39 26.51 -14.33
N ASN A 287 12.11 26.63 -13.21
CA ASN A 287 12.34 25.55 -12.23
C ASN A 287 11.69 25.79 -10.87
N LEU A 288 10.64 26.62 -10.79
CA LEU A 288 9.95 26.92 -9.52
C LEU A 288 9.41 25.64 -8.84
N ALA A 289 8.86 24.71 -9.62
CA ALA A 289 8.38 23.44 -9.09
C ALA A 289 9.50 22.57 -8.48
N ASP A 290 10.72 22.65 -9.03
CA ASP A 290 11.88 21.94 -8.50
C ASP A 290 12.33 22.57 -7.17
N ILE A 291 12.27 23.90 -7.07
CA ILE A 291 12.56 24.63 -5.82
C ILE A 291 11.57 24.21 -4.73
N ASP A 292 10.27 24.13 -5.03
CA ASP A 292 9.24 23.66 -4.09
C ASP A 292 9.51 22.22 -3.63
N GLU A 293 9.90 21.33 -4.55
CA GLU A 293 10.25 19.95 -4.21
C GLU A 293 11.48 19.89 -3.28
N VAL A 294 12.51 20.71 -3.53
CA VAL A 294 13.69 20.81 -2.65
C VAL A 294 13.32 21.35 -1.28
N LEU A 295 12.48 22.39 -1.20
CA LEU A 295 12.00 22.95 0.08
C LEU A 295 11.25 21.89 0.89
N TYR A 296 10.39 21.10 0.24
CA TYR A 296 9.70 19.98 0.87
C TYR A 296 10.67 18.90 1.38
N LYS A 297 11.72 18.56 0.61
CA LYS A 297 12.78 17.63 1.04
C LYS A 297 13.51 18.15 2.27
N ILE A 298 13.94 19.41 2.26
CA ILE A 298 14.60 20.06 3.41
C ILE A 298 13.71 20.02 4.64
N MET A 299 12.43 20.40 4.51
CA MET A 299 11.47 20.35 5.62
C MET A 299 11.36 18.96 6.24
N LYS A 300 11.20 17.91 5.41
CA LYS A 300 11.11 16.52 5.85
C LYS A 300 12.39 16.05 6.57
N GLU A 301 13.55 16.44 6.06
CA GLU A 301 14.85 16.14 6.66
C GLU A 301 15.04 16.84 8.01
N GLN A 302 14.76 18.15 8.09
CA GLN A 302 14.89 18.92 9.33
C GLN A 302 13.93 18.42 10.41
N MET A 303 12.67 18.13 10.07
CA MET A 303 11.71 17.53 11.00
C MET A 303 12.22 16.18 11.53
N ARG A 304 12.75 15.32 10.67
CA ARG A 304 13.32 14.03 11.07
C ARG A 304 14.55 14.20 11.97
N LYS A 305 15.41 15.17 11.66
CA LYS A 305 16.60 15.51 12.46
C LYS A 305 16.23 15.94 13.87
N MET A 306 15.28 16.88 14.01
CA MET A 306 14.77 17.33 15.32
C MET A 306 14.27 16.15 16.18
N ILE A 307 13.45 15.27 15.60
CA ILE A 307 12.90 14.13 16.34
C ILE A 307 14.00 13.10 16.69
N LYS A 308 14.90 12.81 15.75
CA LYS A 308 15.91 11.75 15.91
C LYS A 308 17.04 12.17 16.85
N GLU A 309 17.58 13.38 16.67
CA GLU A 309 18.78 13.89 17.35
C GLU A 309 18.43 14.72 18.58
N GLU A 310 17.51 15.68 18.45
CA GLU A 310 17.15 16.59 19.56
C GLU A 310 16.08 15.98 20.49
N LYS A 311 15.42 14.89 20.08
CA LYS A 311 14.32 14.24 20.83
C LYS A 311 13.12 15.15 21.09
N ILE A 312 12.95 16.17 20.25
CA ILE A 312 11.88 17.17 20.35
C ILE A 312 11.05 17.14 19.07
N ARG A 313 9.73 17.25 19.23
CA ARG A 313 8.75 17.35 18.14
C ARG A 313 8.54 18.82 17.74
N VAL A 314 7.96 19.04 16.56
CA VAL A 314 7.67 20.39 16.03
C VAL A 314 6.77 21.27 16.91
N ASP A 315 5.99 20.66 17.80
CA ASP A 315 5.14 21.36 18.77
C ASP A 315 5.80 21.54 20.15
N GLY A 316 7.11 21.28 20.26
CA GLY A 316 7.91 21.44 21.46
C GLY A 316 7.81 20.30 22.46
N ARG A 317 7.04 19.25 22.17
CA ARG A 317 6.87 18.08 23.04
C ARG A 317 8.02 17.08 22.92
N GLY A 318 8.30 16.38 24.02
CA GLY A 318 9.13 15.18 24.02
C GLY A 318 8.45 14.00 23.32
N LEU A 319 9.19 12.89 23.17
CA LEU A 319 8.70 11.70 22.45
C LEU A 319 7.53 11.00 23.16
N ASP A 320 7.53 11.01 24.49
CA ASP A 320 6.52 10.34 25.33
C ASP A 320 5.36 11.26 25.74
N ASP A 321 5.42 12.54 25.38
CA ASP A 321 4.46 13.55 25.81
C ASP A 321 3.15 13.50 25.00
N ILE A 322 2.05 13.27 25.72
CA ILE A 322 0.69 13.30 25.17
C ILE A 322 0.15 14.74 25.13
N SER A 323 -0.67 15.05 24.13
CA SER A 323 -1.31 16.37 24.03
C SER A 323 -2.22 16.60 25.23
N ARG A 324 -2.35 17.85 25.71
CA ARG A 324 -3.28 18.15 26.80
C ARG A 324 -4.70 17.76 26.41
N TYR A 325 -5.33 16.95 27.26
CA TYR A 325 -6.71 16.53 27.10
C TYR A 325 -7.64 17.54 27.77
N GLY A 326 -8.64 18.02 27.03
CA GLY A 326 -9.72 18.83 27.56
C GLY A 326 -10.94 17.95 27.85
N ALA A 327 -10.99 17.33 29.02
CA ALA A 327 -12.22 16.74 29.53
C ALA A 327 -13.08 17.87 30.09
N LYS A 328 -14.27 18.10 29.53
CA LYS A 328 -15.30 18.91 30.19
C LYS A 328 -16.15 18.03 31.10
#